data_AF-A0A0Q5YP42-F1
#
_entry.id   AF-A0A0Q5YP42-F1
#
_cell.length_a   1.000
_cell.length_b   1.000
_cell.length_c   1.000
_cell.angle_alpha   90.00
_cell.angle_beta   90.00
_cell.angle_gamma   90.00
#
_symmetry.space_group_name_H-M   'P 1'
#
loop_
_entity.id
_entity.type
_entity.pdbx_description
1 polymer ?
#
loop_
_entity_poly.entity_id
_entity_poly.type
_entity_poly.pdbx_seq_one_letter_code
_entity_poly.pdbx_strand_id
1 'polypeptide(L)'
;MPTTAIYAPRGNTLMAIGPDVPSATFDIVSFSGTVLGDRSNERRALLIWARCKATKGLVGGSIAQFCIETGWRRSTFEDRRRRACQRIADAKNSADAAISARDSDLTPVKSASDAMLTV
;
A
#
# COMPACT_ATOMS: atom_id res chain seq x y z
N MET A 1 38.30 16.50 -15.08
CA MET A 1 36.98 17.18 -15.17
C MET A 1 36.14 16.75 -13.98
N PRO A 2 35.51 17.64 -13.20
CA PRO A 2 34.66 17.24 -12.10
C PRO A 2 33.26 16.90 -12.63
N THR A 3 32.77 15.70 -12.34
CA THR A 3 31.44 15.21 -12.70
C THR A 3 30.39 15.77 -11.72
N THR A 4 29.75 16.88 -12.08
CA THR A 4 28.56 17.36 -11.37
C THR A 4 27.41 16.39 -11.61
N ALA A 5 26.82 15.84 -10.54
CA ALA A 5 25.62 15.02 -10.66
C ALA A 5 24.43 15.90 -11.07
N ILE A 6 23.79 15.57 -12.19
CA ILE A 6 22.56 16.23 -12.64
C ILE A 6 21.42 15.78 -11.71
N TYR A 7 20.93 16.69 -10.89
CA TYR A 7 19.70 16.50 -10.12
C TYR A 7 18.50 16.61 -11.06
N ALA A 8 17.93 15.48 -11.47
CA ALA A 8 16.67 15.42 -12.21
C ALA A 8 15.55 14.99 -11.23
N PRO A 9 14.73 15.92 -10.72
CA PRO A 9 13.53 15.54 -9.98
C PRO A 9 12.66 14.71 -10.93
N ARG A 10 12.39 13.45 -10.58
CA ARG A 10 11.42 12.65 -11.33
C ARG A 10 10.08 13.35 -11.22
N GLY A 11 9.62 13.94 -12.33
CA GLY A 11 8.25 14.41 -12.44
C GLY A 11 7.34 13.27 -12.02
N ASN A 12 6.42 13.56 -11.10
CA ASN A 12 5.46 12.61 -10.59
C ASN A 12 4.58 12.13 -11.75
N THR A 13 4.95 11.04 -12.41
CA THR A 13 4.18 10.37 -13.47
C THR A 13 3.02 9.60 -12.86
N LEU A 14 2.18 10.27 -12.07
CA LEU A 14 0.88 9.73 -11.69
C LEU A 14 -0.07 9.98 -12.86
N MET A 15 -0.29 8.95 -13.68
CA MET A 15 -1.44 8.94 -14.58
C MET A 15 -2.69 8.55 -13.79
N ALA A 16 -3.79 9.27 -14.02
CA ALA A 16 -5.11 8.88 -13.53
C ALA A 16 -5.45 7.51 -14.13
N ILE A 17 -5.80 6.55 -13.27
CA ILE A 17 -6.04 5.16 -13.65
C ILE A 17 -7.49 5.05 -14.15
N GLY A 18 -7.67 4.48 -15.34
CA GLY A 18 -8.98 4.11 -15.87
C GLY A 18 -9.52 2.82 -15.23
N PRO A 19 -10.84 2.61 -15.21
CA PRO A 19 -11.52 1.59 -14.39
C PRO A 19 -11.30 0.13 -14.81
N ASP A 20 -10.66 -0.14 -15.96
CA ASP A 20 -10.60 -1.48 -16.58
C ASP A 20 -9.19 -2.11 -16.58
N VAL A 21 -8.29 -1.63 -15.72
CA VAL A 21 -6.93 -2.18 -15.58
C VAL A 21 -6.72 -2.64 -14.13
N PRO A 22 -6.30 -3.90 -13.87
CA PRO A 22 -5.89 -4.31 -12.54
C PRO A 22 -4.80 -3.36 -12.04
N SER A 23 -5.07 -2.68 -10.94
CA SER A 23 -4.26 -1.59 -10.37
C SER A 23 -2.76 -1.91 -10.36
N ALA A 24 -2.06 -1.53 -11.42
CA ALA A 24 -0.61 -1.58 -11.52
C ALA A 24 0.07 -0.49 -10.66
N THR A 25 -0.69 0.22 -9.83
CA THR A 25 -0.26 1.42 -9.09
C THR A 25 -0.49 1.32 -7.59
N PHE A 26 -0.92 0.16 -7.06
CA PHE A 26 -1.01 0.00 -5.61
C PHE A 26 0.39 -0.26 -5.02
N ASP A 27 1.10 0.82 -4.71
CA ASP A 27 2.37 0.75 -3.99
C ASP A 27 2.13 0.44 -2.51
N ILE A 28 2.16 -0.85 -2.18
CA ILE A 28 2.03 -1.36 -0.80
C ILE A 28 3.08 -0.76 0.15
N VAL A 29 4.26 -0.35 -0.33
CA VAL A 29 5.31 0.25 0.50
C VAL A 29 4.89 1.66 0.90
N SER A 30 4.41 2.46 -0.04
CA SER A 30 3.86 3.79 0.23
C SER A 30 2.60 3.70 1.12
N PHE A 31 1.69 2.77 0.83
CA PHE A 31 0.49 2.54 1.63
C PHE A 31 0.79 2.10 3.08
N SER A 32 1.83 1.28 3.29
CA SER A 32 2.25 0.94 4.66
C SER A 32 2.67 2.17 5.48
N GLY A 33 3.16 3.22 4.80
CA GLY A 33 3.53 4.50 5.41
C GLY A 33 2.33 5.29 5.90
N THR A 34 1.26 5.32 5.11
CA THR A 34 0.02 6.02 5.49
C THR A 34 -0.69 5.32 6.64
N VAL A 35 -0.72 3.98 6.66
CA VAL A 35 -1.44 3.20 7.68
C VAL A 35 -0.68 3.11 9.02
N LEU A 36 0.63 2.87 8.97
CA LEU A 36 1.44 2.61 10.17
C LEU A 36 2.26 3.83 10.61
N GLY A 37 2.33 4.88 9.81
CA GLY A 37 3.18 6.04 10.01
C GLY A 37 4.57 5.84 9.41
N ASP A 38 5.06 6.85 8.69
CA ASP A 38 6.25 6.72 7.84
C ASP A 38 7.52 6.33 8.60
N ARG A 39 7.65 6.82 9.83
CA ARG A 39 8.83 6.60 10.70
C ARG A 39 8.57 5.62 11.84
N SER A 40 7.43 4.92 11.85
CA SER A 40 7.11 4.02 12.96
C SER A 40 8.03 2.79 12.97
N ASN A 41 8.36 2.34 14.19
CA ASN A 41 9.12 1.10 14.36
C ASN A 41 8.34 -0.12 13.84
N GLU A 42 7.01 -0.06 13.84
CA GLU A 42 6.15 -1.11 13.27
C GLU A 42 6.30 -1.21 11.75
N ARG A 43 6.33 -0.08 11.04
CA ARG A 43 6.60 -0.08 9.59
C ARG A 43 8.01 -0.59 9.29
N ARG A 44 9.02 -0.14 10.04
CA ARG A 44 10.41 -0.61 9.88
C ARG A 44 10.51 -2.13 10.09
N ALA A 45 9.87 -2.66 11.14
CA ALA A 45 9.82 -4.09 11.43
C ALA A 45 9.20 -4.88 10.26
N LEU A 46 8.08 -4.39 9.71
CA LEU A 46 7.42 -5.02 8.57
C LEU A 46 8.30 -5.03 7.31
N LEU A 47 8.94 -3.91 6.99
CA LEU A 47 9.79 -3.79 5.80
C LEU A 47 11.06 -4.64 5.90
N ILE A 48 11.66 -4.73 7.09
CA ILE A 48 12.81 -5.62 7.32
C ILE A 48 12.37 -7.07 7.15
N TRP A 49 11.25 -7.49 7.75
CA TRP A 49 10.73 -8.85 7.56
C TRP A 49 10.44 -9.17 6.09
N ALA A 50 9.78 -8.26 5.37
CA ALA A 50 9.47 -8.43 3.95
C ALA A 50 10.75 -8.57 3.11
N ARG A 51 11.76 -7.76 3.41
CA ARG A 51 13.07 -7.85 2.75
C ARG A 51 13.76 -9.17 3.06
N CYS A 52 13.85 -9.58 4.33
CA CYS A 52 14.42 -10.87 4.71
C CYS A 52 13.72 -12.04 4.02
N LYS A 53 12.39 -11.96 3.86
CA LYS A 53 11.61 -12.98 3.13
C LYS A 53 11.94 -12.98 1.64
N ALA A 54 11.99 -11.82 1.00
CA ALA A 54 12.30 -11.70 -0.42
C ALA A 54 13.73 -12.17 -0.76
N THR A 55 14.69 -11.90 0.12
CA THR A 55 16.11 -12.19 -0.11
C THR A 55 16.54 -13.53 0.51
N LYS A 56 15.61 -14.29 1.09
CA LYS A 56 15.90 -15.50 1.89
C LYS A 56 16.95 -15.24 2.99
N GLY A 57 17.00 -14.03 3.52
CA GLY A 57 17.95 -13.60 4.54
C GLY A 57 19.36 -13.24 4.02
N LEU A 58 19.59 -13.28 2.70
CA LEU A 58 20.90 -13.00 2.11
C LEU A 58 21.22 -11.50 2.05
N VAL A 59 20.20 -10.64 1.97
CA VAL A 59 20.39 -9.20 1.76
C VAL A 59 19.44 -8.39 2.65
N GLY A 60 20.03 -7.45 3.38
CA GLY A 60 19.32 -6.36 4.05
C GLY A 60 18.82 -6.66 5.45
N GLY A 61 19.72 -6.47 6.43
CA GLY A 61 19.43 -6.43 7.86
C GLY A 61 19.08 -7.80 8.47
N SER A 62 19.52 -8.01 9.70
CA SER A 62 19.07 -9.16 10.49
C SER A 62 17.90 -8.74 11.36
N ILE A 63 16.85 -9.57 11.42
CA ILE A 63 15.78 -9.30 12.38
C ILE A 63 16.31 -9.35 13.82
N ALA A 64 17.33 -10.19 14.09
CA ALA A 64 17.98 -10.21 15.39
C ALA A 64 18.64 -8.87 15.70
N GLN A 65 19.32 -8.26 14.72
CA GLN A 65 19.92 -6.93 14.85
C GLN A 65 18.87 -5.85 15.12
N PHE A 66 17.75 -5.89 14.39
CA PHE A 66 16.63 -4.97 14.64
C PHE A 66 16.04 -5.14 16.06
N CYS A 67 15.90 -6.37 16.53
CA CYS A 67 15.45 -6.67 17.89
C CYS A 67 16.41 -6.12 18.95
N ILE A 68 17.73 -6.22 18.73
CA ILE A 68 18.75 -5.64 19.61
C ILE A 68 18.62 -4.11 19.64
N GLU A 69 18.57 -3.46 18.47
CA GLU A 69 18.49 -1.99 18.36
C GLU A 69 17.23 -1.39 18.99
N THR A 70 16.11 -2.12 18.92
CA THR A 70 14.82 -1.67 19.46
C THR A 70 14.56 -2.15 20.90
N GLY A 71 15.41 -3.02 21.44
CA GLY A 71 15.19 -3.70 22.72
C GLY A 71 14.00 -4.67 22.70
N TRP A 72 13.53 -5.09 21.52
CA TRP A 72 12.37 -5.97 21.39
C TRP A 72 12.76 -7.44 21.50
N ARG A 73 11.93 -8.22 22.19
CA ARG A 73 11.99 -9.67 22.11
C ARG A 73 11.52 -10.14 20.74
N ARG A 74 12.01 -11.31 20.31
CA ARG A 74 11.60 -11.93 19.04
C ARG A 74 10.08 -12.16 18.96
N SER A 75 9.46 -12.58 20.07
CA SER A 75 8.00 -12.73 20.17
C SER A 75 7.26 -11.41 19.94
N THR A 76 7.72 -10.34 20.60
CA THR A 76 7.17 -8.99 20.43
C THR A 76 7.26 -8.50 18.99
N PHE A 77 8.37 -8.79 18.30
CA PHE A 77 8.52 -8.49 16.88
C PHE A 77 7.44 -9.20 16.05
N GLU A 78 7.26 -10.50 16.23
CA GLU A 78 6.29 -11.28 15.44
C GLU A 78 4.84 -10.84 15.72
N ASP A 79 4.51 -10.54 16.96
CA ASP A 79 3.17 -10.05 17.32
C ASP A 79 2.89 -8.67 16.72
N ARG A 80 3.84 -7.73 16.82
CA ARG A 80 3.72 -6.41 16.21
C ARG A 80 3.66 -6.50 14.70
N ARG A 81 4.47 -7.35 14.08
CA ARG A 81 4.41 -7.62 12.64
C ARG A 81 3.03 -8.15 12.23
N ARG A 82 2.50 -9.15 12.94
CA ARG A 82 1.17 -9.73 12.65
C ARG A 82 0.08 -8.65 12.75
N ARG A 83 0.10 -7.83 13.80
CA ARG A 83 -0.84 -6.71 13.97
C ARG A 83 -0.71 -5.67 12.87
N ALA A 84 0.52 -5.33 12.48
CA ALA A 84 0.78 -4.40 11.39
C ALA A 84 0.23 -4.92 10.05
N CYS A 85 0.44 -6.21 9.73
CA CYS A 85 -0.16 -6.84 8.56
C CYS A 85 -1.69 -6.79 8.60
N GLN A 86 -2.29 -7.09 9.76
CA GLN A 86 -3.75 -7.04 9.91
C GLN A 86 -4.28 -5.63 9.66
N ARG A 87 -3.68 -4.60 10.27
CA ARG A 87 -4.08 -3.21 10.08
C ARG A 87 -3.99 -2.76 8.62
N ILE A 88 -2.96 -3.19 7.91
CA ILE A 88 -2.80 -2.90 6.48
C ILE A 88 -3.90 -3.60 5.67
N ALA A 89 -4.19 -4.87 5.97
CA ALA A 89 -5.24 -5.62 5.29
C ALA A 89 -6.62 -4.98 5.53
N ASP A 90 -6.93 -4.63 6.77
CA ASP A 90 -8.19 -3.96 7.13
C ASP A 90 -8.32 -2.62 6.39
N ALA A 91 -7.28 -1.80 6.41
CA ALA A 91 -7.27 -0.51 5.73
C ALA A 91 -7.44 -0.67 4.20
N LYS A 92 -6.81 -1.68 3.59
CA LYS A 92 -6.97 -1.96 2.16
C LYS A 92 -8.40 -2.39 1.86
N ASN A 93 -8.95 -3.32 2.64
CA ASN A 93 -10.31 -3.82 2.45
C ASN A 93 -11.35 -2.70 2.58
N SER A 94 -11.16 -1.78 3.54
CA SER A 94 -12.01 -0.59 3.67
C SER A 94 -11.89 0.34 2.47
N ALA A 95 -10.69 0.55 1.92
CA ALA A 95 -10.49 1.37 0.72
C ALA A 95 -11.17 0.75 -0.51
N ASP A 96 -11.02 -0.57 -0.71
CA ASP A 96 -11.64 -1.30 -1.82
C ASP A 96 -13.18 -1.27 -1.72
N ALA A 97 -13.73 -1.41 -0.50
CA ALA A 97 -15.18 -1.31 -0.26
C ALA A 97 -15.71 0.11 -0.55
N ALA A 98 -14.96 1.15 -0.19
CA ALA A 98 -15.33 2.54 -0.48
C ALA A 98 -15.30 2.86 -1.99
N ILE A 99 -14.36 2.28 -2.74
CA ILE A 99 -14.33 2.39 -4.21
C ILE A 99 -15.57 1.70 -4.80
N SER A 100 -15.85 0.48 -4.37
CA SER A 100 -17.01 -0.30 -4.84
C SER A 100 -18.34 0.43 -4.58
N ALA A 101 -18.47 1.08 -3.42
CA ALA A 101 -19.65 1.87 -3.07
C ALA A 101 -19.82 3.14 -3.94
N ARG A 102 -18.71 3.80 -4.30
CA ARG A 102 -18.73 4.97 -5.20
C ARG A 102 -19.12 4.60 -6.62
N ASP A 103 -18.69 3.43 -7.09
CA ASP A 103 -19.04 2.95 -8.43
C ASP A 103 -20.53 2.59 -8.53
N SER A 104 -21.16 2.10 -7.44
CA SER A 104 -22.61 1.85 -7.40
C SER A 104 -23.46 3.13 -7.46
N ASP A 105 -22.98 4.24 -6.90
CA ASP A 105 -23.70 5.53 -6.92
C ASP A 105 -23.67 6.24 -8.29
N LEU A 106 -22.76 5.83 -9.20
CA LEU A 106 -22.63 6.40 -10.54
C LEU A 106 -23.60 5.80 -11.58
N THR A 107 -24.55 4.95 -11.18
CA THR A 107 -25.59 4.45 -12.09
C THR A 107 -26.90 5.23 -11.97
N PRO A 108 -27.17 6.16 -12.90
CA PRO A 108 -28.52 6.39 -13.37
C PRO A 108 -28.53 6.16 -14.88
N VAL A 109 -28.50 4.90 -15.32
CA VAL A 109 -29.01 4.59 -16.67
C VAL A 109 -30.52 4.51 -16.51
N LYS A 110 -31.16 5.68 -16.55
CA LYS A 110 -32.59 5.83 -16.78
C LYS A 110 -32.88 5.10 -18.08
N SER A 111 -33.52 3.93 -18.00
CA SER A 111 -33.95 3.16 -19.15
C SER A 111 -34.80 4.05 -20.05
N ALA A 112 -34.27 4.39 -21.23
CA ALA A 112 -34.95 5.19 -22.25
C ALA A 112 -36.01 4.38 -23.01
N SER A 113 -36.71 3.45 -22.33
CA SER A 113 -37.76 2.61 -22.94
C SER A 113 -39.19 2.95 -22.50
N ASP A 114 -39.39 3.91 -21.59
CA ASP A 114 -40.75 4.31 -21.12
C ASP A 114 -41.37 5.51 -21.85
N ALA A 115 -40.80 5.94 -22.98
CA ALA A 115 -41.31 7.08 -23.77
C ALA A 115 -42.10 6.69 -25.04
N MET A 116 -42.64 5.48 -25.12
CA MET A 116 -43.53 5.06 -26.21
C MET A 116 -44.73 4.25 -25.70
N LEU A 117 -45.57 4.83 -24.83
CA LEU A 117 -46.97 4.37 -24.75
C LEU A 117 -47.89 5.38 -24.04
N THR A 118 -48.13 6.54 -24.65
CA THR A 118 -49.42 7.25 -24.49
C THR A 118 -49.63 8.23 -25.65
N VAL A 119 -50.35 7.77 -26.67
CA VAL A 119 -51.17 8.61 -27.58
C VAL A 119 -52.56 7.99 -27.59
#